data_AF-A0A8H9WR53-F1
#
_entry.id   AF-A0A8H9WR53-F1
#
_cell.length_a   1.000
_cell.length_b   1.000
_cell.length_c   1.000
_cell.angle_alpha   90.00
_cell.angle_beta   90.00
_cell.angle_gamma   90.00
#
_symmetry.space_group_name_H-M   'P 1'
#
loop_
_entity.id
_entity.type
_entity.pdbx_description
1 polymer ?
#
loop_
_entity_poly.entity_id
_entity_poly.type
_entity_poly.pdbx_seq_one_letter_code
_entity_poly.pdbx_strand_id
1 'polypeptide(L)'
;MVRDSPQRFDGLSDGSVSVSLHGEQKTGSGRIRIKVEDSGPGFKRKEESTSPDESDTPSGRGISLVQQLCTSLDYNERGNEVEAVLSW
;
A
#
# COMPACT_ATOMS: atom_id res chain seq x y z
N MET A 1 -17.17 -9.94 -18.77
CA MET A 1 -16.96 -10.20 -17.33
C MET A 1 -15.73 -11.09 -17.19
N VAL A 2 -14.55 -10.49 -17.15
CA VAL A 2 -13.28 -11.24 -16.99
C VAL A 2 -13.12 -11.49 -15.49
N ARG A 3 -13.19 -12.77 -15.10
CA ARG A 3 -12.87 -13.21 -13.75
C ARG A 3 -11.35 -13.33 -13.67
N ASP A 4 -10.69 -12.41 -12.98
CA ASP A 4 -9.31 -12.63 -12.55
C ASP A 4 -9.31 -13.88 -11.67
N SER A 5 -8.65 -14.92 -12.16
CA SER A 5 -8.44 -16.14 -11.40
C SER A 5 -7.43 -15.84 -10.29
N PRO A 6 -7.64 -16.31 -9.05
CA PRO A 6 -6.62 -16.18 -8.01
C PRO A 6 -5.38 -16.92 -8.51
N GLN A 7 -4.34 -16.19 -8.89
CA GLN A 7 -3.05 -16.78 -9.20
C GLN A 7 -2.56 -17.44 -7.90
N ARG A 8 -2.69 -18.76 -7.82
CA ARG A 8 -1.99 -19.54 -6.80
C ARG A 8 -0.50 -19.40 -7.11
N PHE A 9 0.23 -18.82 -6.16
CA PHE A 9 1.70 -18.71 -6.15
C PHE A 9 2.38 -20.08 -5.95
N ASP A 10 1.88 -21.13 -6.60
CA ASP A 10 2.50 -22.47 -6.58
C ASP A 10 3.68 -22.47 -7.58
N GLY A 11 4.75 -21.75 -7.23
CA GLY A 11 5.95 -21.67 -8.08
C GLY A 11 6.95 -20.53 -7.82
N LEU A 12 6.85 -19.73 -6.76
CA LEU A 12 7.94 -18.79 -6.43
C LEU A 12 9.12 -19.56 -5.85
N SER A 13 10.16 -19.77 -6.66
CA SER A 13 11.48 -20.20 -6.19
C SER A 13 12.27 -19.08 -5.53
N ASP A 14 11.86 -17.83 -5.76
CA ASP A 14 12.50 -16.60 -5.28
C ASP A 14 11.44 -15.48 -5.19
N GLY A 15 11.69 -14.48 -4.35
CA GLY A 15 10.78 -13.38 -4.09
C GLY A 15 10.29 -13.34 -2.64
N SER A 16 10.30 -12.16 -2.02
CA SER A 16 9.82 -11.95 -0.65
C SER A 16 9.03 -10.65 -0.54
N VAL A 17 8.03 -10.64 0.33
CA VAL A 17 7.38 -9.42 0.81
C VAL A 17 7.59 -9.35 2.32
N SER A 18 8.09 -8.21 2.79
CA SER A 18 8.26 -7.91 4.21
C SER A 18 7.28 -6.84 4.63
N VAL A 19 6.61 -7.08 5.76
CA VAL A 19 5.67 -6.13 6.37
C VAL A 19 6.14 -5.84 7.79
N SER A 20 6.43 -4.58 8.08
CA SER A 20 6.91 -4.13 9.38
C SER A 20 5.97 -3.09 9.96
N LEU A 21 5.62 -3.26 11.25
CA LEU A 21 4.76 -2.33 11.97
C LEU A 21 5.54 -1.78 13.16
N HIS A 22 5.56 -0.46 13.30
CA HIS A 22 6.11 0.23 14.46
C HIS A 22 5.05 1.12 15.09
N GLY A 23 4.69 0.84 16.33
CA GLY A 23 3.66 1.55 17.08
C GLY A 23 4.26 2.41 18.19
N GLU A 24 3.78 3.65 18.28
CA GLU A 24 4.08 4.57 19.37
C GLU A 24 2.76 5.04 19.99
N GLN A 25 2.62 4.90 21.30
CA GLN A 25 1.41 5.31 22.00
C GLN A 25 1.73 6.31 23.11
N LYS A 26 0.93 7.36 23.17
CA LYS A 26 0.91 8.35 24.26
C LYS A 26 -0.51 8.47 24.79
N THR A 27 -0.68 9.11 25.94
CA THR A 27 -2.01 9.37 26.49
C THR A 27 -2.82 10.24 25.53
N GLY A 28 -3.88 9.68 24.95
CA GLY A 28 -4.79 10.40 24.04
C GLY A 28 -4.30 10.57 22.60
N SER A 29 -3.15 10.00 22.23
CA SER A 29 -2.67 10.04 20.84
C SER A 29 -1.81 8.83 20.51
N GLY A 30 -1.77 8.40 19.26
CA GLY A 30 -0.91 7.31 18.83
C GLY A 30 -0.45 7.45 17.39
N ARG A 31 0.57 6.68 17.05
CA ARG A 31 1.09 6.56 15.69
C ARG A 31 1.42 5.12 15.38
N ILE A 32 1.05 4.68 14.19
CA ILE A 32 1.50 3.42 13.61
C ILE A 32 2.18 3.74 12.28
N ARG A 33 3.44 3.32 12.14
CA ARG A 33 4.19 3.30 10.90
C ARG A 33 4.15 1.89 10.33
N ILE A 34 3.60 1.74 9.14
CA ILE A 34 3.51 0.47 8.42
C ILE A 34 4.43 0.57 7.21
N LYS A 35 5.42 -0.31 7.13
CA LYS A 35 6.33 -0.42 5.99
C LYS A 35 6.06 -1.73 5.26
N VAL A 36 5.83 -1.67 3.96
CA VAL A 36 5.70 -2.83 3.08
C VAL A 36 6.78 -2.75 2.01
N GLU A 37 7.58 -3.81 1.89
CA GLU A 37 8.69 -3.88 0.95
C GLU A 37 8.67 -5.23 0.23
N ASP A 38 8.86 -5.23 -1.08
CA ASP A 38 9.01 -6.45 -1.88
C ASP A 38 10.39 -6.51 -2.57
N SER A 39 10.87 -7.72 -2.86
CA SER A 39 12.17 -7.92 -3.51
C SER A 39 12.14 -7.71 -5.03
N GLY A 40 10.98 -7.36 -5.60
CA GLY A 40 10.77 -7.18 -7.02
C GLY A 40 11.41 -5.90 -7.56
N PRO A 41 11.37 -5.70 -8.90
CA PRO A 41 11.98 -4.55 -9.57
C PRO A 41 11.36 -3.20 -9.18
N GLY A 42 10.17 -3.21 -8.55
CA GLY A 42 9.38 -2.02 -8.26
C GLY A 42 8.66 -1.48 -9.49
N PHE A 43 7.92 -0.38 -9.31
CA PHE A 43 7.19 0.28 -10.38
C PHE A 43 7.35 1.80 -10.33
N LYS A 44 7.40 2.42 -11.52
CA LYS A 44 7.29 3.88 -11.60
C LYS A 44 5.84 4.26 -11.36
N ARG A 45 5.57 4.86 -10.19
CA ARG A 45 4.27 5.45 -9.93
C ARG A 45 4.06 6.58 -10.94
N LYS A 46 3.07 6.43 -11.81
CA LYS A 46 2.51 7.60 -12.47
C LYS A 46 1.86 8.42 -11.38
N GLU A 47 2.12 9.72 -11.34
CA GLU A 47 1.34 10.67 -10.56
C GLU A 47 -0.09 10.70 -11.15
N GLU A 48 -0.79 9.57 -11.07
CA GLU A 48 -2.21 9.53 -11.31
C GLU A 48 -2.79 10.30 -10.14
N SER A 49 -3.27 11.50 -10.47
CA SER A 49 -4.20 12.26 -9.65
C SER A 49 -5.28 11.27 -9.22
N THR A 50 -5.17 10.80 -7.98
CA THR A 50 -6.21 10.06 -7.29
C THR A 50 -7.32 11.06 -6.98
N SER A 51 -7.97 11.57 -8.03
CA SER A 51 -9.31 12.10 -7.88
C SER A 51 -10.13 10.96 -7.26
N PRO A 52 -10.93 11.23 -6.23
CA PRO A 52 -11.89 10.25 -5.74
C PRO A 52 -12.73 9.89 -6.95
N ASP A 53 -12.48 8.70 -7.51
CA ASP A 53 -13.25 8.23 -8.63
C ASP A 53 -14.61 7.92 -8.02
N GLU A 54 -15.58 8.83 -8.17
CA GLU A 54 -16.99 8.63 -7.87
C GLU A 54 -17.62 7.60 -8.82
N SER A 55 -16.79 6.75 -9.44
CA SER A 55 -17.26 5.60 -10.17
C SER A 55 -17.69 4.56 -9.14
N ASP A 56 -18.92 4.06 -9.26
CA ASP A 56 -19.48 2.94 -8.48
C ASP A 56 -18.73 1.60 -8.72
N THR A 57 -17.48 1.67 -9.18
CA THR A 57 -16.66 0.52 -9.46
C THR A 57 -16.12 -0.06 -8.14
N PRO A 58 -16.34 -1.36 -7.87
CA PRO A 58 -15.94 -1.95 -6.59
C PRO A 58 -14.42 -2.17 -6.45
N SER A 59 -13.62 -1.93 -7.51
CA SER A 59 -12.17 -2.16 -7.58
C SER A 59 -11.39 -0.85 -7.79
N GLY A 60 -10.06 -0.88 -7.68
CA GLY A 60 -9.19 0.28 -7.98
C GLY A 60 -9.05 1.33 -6.88
N ARG A 61 -9.85 1.27 -5.82
CA ARG A 61 -9.88 2.29 -4.74
C ARG A 61 -8.80 2.12 -3.66
N GLY A 62 -8.04 1.04 -3.67
CA GLY A 62 -7.17 0.63 -2.55
C GLY A 62 -6.21 1.72 -2.09
N ILE A 63 -5.39 2.27 -3.00
CA ILE A 63 -4.41 3.31 -2.66
C ILE A 63 -5.10 4.62 -2.25
N SER A 64 -6.18 5.01 -2.93
CA SER A 64 -6.95 6.21 -2.57
C SER A 64 -7.51 6.13 -1.15
N LEU A 65 -8.02 4.96 -0.75
CA LEU A 65 -8.53 4.74 0.61
C LEU A 65 -7.40 4.81 1.64
N VAL A 66 -6.24 4.19 1.37
CA VAL A 66 -5.08 4.28 2.25
C VAL A 66 -4.61 5.73 2.40
N GLN A 67 -4.56 6.50 1.31
CA GLN A 67 -4.22 7.92 1.35
C GLN A 67 -5.18 8.77 2.20
N GLN A 68 -6.48 8.42 2.22
CA GLN A 68 -7.46 9.13 3.06
C GLN A 68 -7.33 8.78 4.55
N LEU A 69 -6.87 7.57 4.88
CA LEU A 69 -6.74 7.09 6.26
C LEU A 69 -5.41 7.51 6.90
N CYS A 70 -4.36 7.68 6.10
CA CYS A 70 -3.02 7.92 6.60
C CYS A 70 -2.68 9.41 6.65
N THR A 71 -1.90 9.81 7.65
CA THR A 71 -1.28 11.13 7.70
C THR A 71 -0.20 11.27 6.62
N SER A 72 0.49 10.18 6.25
CA SER A 72 1.40 10.15 5.11
C SER A 72 1.40 8.77 4.42
N LEU A 73 1.72 8.78 3.13
CA LEU A 73 1.90 7.58 2.30
C LEU A 73 3.02 7.83 1.29
N ASP A 74 4.21 7.31 1.62
CA ASP A 74 5.45 7.61 0.92
C ASP A 74 6.00 6.35 0.25
N TYR A 75 6.38 6.46 -1.02
CA TYR A 75 6.97 5.37 -1.79
C TYR A 75 8.44 5.66 -2.02
N ASN A 76 9.28 4.62 -2.03
CA ASN A 76 10.67 4.80 -2.44
C ASN A 76 10.76 5.05 -3.96
N GLU A 77 11.92 5.53 -4.42
CA GLU A 77 12.14 5.86 -5.85
C GLU A 77 11.95 4.66 -6.78
N ARG A 78 12.27 3.46 -6.30
CA ARG A 78 12.14 2.21 -7.06
C ARG A 78 10.69 1.76 -7.17
N GLY A 79 9.84 2.14 -6.23
CA GLY A 79 8.44 1.71 -6.10
C GLY A 79 8.27 0.25 -5.67
N ASN A 80 9.23 -0.33 -4.96
CA ASN A 80 9.10 -1.65 -4.32
C ASN A 80 8.97 -1.55 -2.79
N GLU A 81 8.84 -0.32 -2.28
CA GLU A 81 8.67 -0.03 -0.86
C GLU A 81 7.65 1.09 -0.69
N VAL A 82 6.75 0.93 0.26
CA VAL A 82 5.81 1.95 0.70
C VAL A 82 5.77 2.03 2.22
N GLU A 83 5.67 3.24 2.71
CA GLU A 83 5.48 3.56 4.11
C GLU A 83 4.20 4.35 4.31
N ALA A 84 3.31 3.83 5.15
CA ALA A 84 2.09 4.47 5.57
C ALA A 84 2.18 4.86 7.04
N VAL A 85 1.84 6.10 7.37
CA VAL A 85 1.77 6.58 8.76
C VAL A 85 0.32 6.89 9.10
N LEU A 86 -0.24 6.16 10.07
CA LEU A 86 -1.52 6.50 10.69
C LEU A 86 -1.27 7.20 12.02
N SER A 87 -1.96 8.31 12.26
CA SER A 87 -1.95 8.99 13.56
C SER A 87 -3.38 9.29 13.99
N TRP A 88 -3.65 9.17 15.29
CA TRP A 88 -4.91 9.52 15.92
C TRP A 88 -4.67 10.26 17.23
#